data_AF-A0A0C6P3K9-F1
#
_entry.id   AF-A0A0C6P3K9-F1
#
_cell.length_a   1.000
_cell.length_b   1.000
_cell.length_c   1.000
_cell.angle_alpha   90.00
_cell.angle_beta   90.00
_cell.angle_gamma   90.00
#
_symmetry.space_group_name_H-M   'P 1'
#
loop_
_entity.id
_entity.type
_entity.pdbx_description
1 polymer ?
#
loop_
_entity_poly.entity_id
_entity_poly.type
_entity_poly.pdbx_seq_one_letter_code
_entity_poly.pdbx_strand_id
1 'polypeptide(L)'
;MTRHFLAALLLAAASGAASAQAGADPAGQAIFDQIVLTSGAANGAARTCGASPPDLAQHAETWRLNLRRYADEYHYAFDSFDERYARGQQEGAEMMADMRASGVDGCTGALASFQRERTMTYDEMKQAIAEATDGLPEDQPAD
;
A
#
# COMPACT_ATOMS: atom_id res chain seq x y z
N MET A 1 -9.89 43.45 -3.02
CA MET A 1 -8.77 43.47 -2.05
C MET A 1 -9.35 42.86 -0.78
N THR A 2 -9.03 41.66 -0.32
CA THR A 2 -7.71 41.05 -0.09
C THR A 2 -7.88 39.52 -0.07
N ARG A 3 -7.74 38.90 -1.25
CA ARG A 3 -7.04 37.60 -1.33
C ARG A 3 -5.56 37.93 -1.10
N HIS A 4 -4.75 36.96 -0.66
CA HIS A 4 -3.29 37.07 -0.41
C HIS A 4 -2.84 37.21 1.05
N PHE A 5 -3.25 36.30 1.94
CA PHE A 5 -2.54 36.08 3.22
C PHE A 5 -2.24 34.60 3.54
N LEU A 6 -2.26 33.71 2.53
CA LEU A 6 -1.94 32.28 2.69
C LEU A 6 -0.91 31.78 1.66
N ALA A 7 -0.14 32.68 1.06
CA ALA A 7 0.86 32.37 0.03
C ALA A 7 2.32 32.52 0.52
N ALA A 8 2.57 32.57 1.83
CA ALA A 8 3.85 33.01 2.39
C ALA A 8 4.53 32.01 3.34
N LEU A 9 4.44 30.70 3.07
CA LEU A 9 5.23 29.68 3.79
C LEU A 9 5.91 28.64 2.86
N LEU A 10 5.94 28.89 1.54
CA LEU A 10 6.48 27.95 0.54
C LEU A 10 7.80 28.38 -0.13
N LEU A 11 8.46 29.46 0.31
CA LEU A 11 9.71 29.94 -0.31
C LEU A 11 10.82 30.17 0.73
N ALA A 12 11.52 29.11 1.14
CA ALA A 12 12.87 29.23 1.69
C ALA A 12 13.57 27.85 1.79
N ALA A 13 13.92 27.22 0.67
CA ALA A 13 15.06 26.30 0.58
C ALA A 13 15.28 25.84 -0.88
N ALA A 14 15.70 26.77 -1.74
CA ALA A 14 16.29 26.42 -3.03
C ALA A 14 17.65 27.12 -3.14
N SER A 15 18.70 26.47 -2.64
CA SER A 15 20.10 26.83 -2.88
C SER A 15 21.00 25.67 -2.49
N GLY A 16 21.09 24.67 -3.37
CA GLY A 16 22.02 23.56 -3.25
C GLY A 16 21.97 22.73 -4.51
N ALA A 17 22.84 23.04 -5.47
CA ALA A 17 23.07 22.19 -6.64
C ALA A 17 23.72 20.89 -6.15
N ALA A 18 22.88 19.89 -5.91
CA ALA A 18 23.24 18.49 -5.91
C ALA A 18 22.41 17.85 -7.02
N SER A 19 23.03 17.02 -7.85
CA SER A 19 22.33 16.12 -8.74
C SER A 19 21.49 15.17 -7.88
N ALA A 20 20.28 15.61 -7.55
CA ALA A 20 19.30 14.81 -6.86
C ALA A 20 18.78 13.82 -7.89
N GLN A 21 19.19 12.56 -7.77
CA GLN A 21 18.42 11.44 -8.29
C GLN A 21 16.96 11.74 -7.94
N ALA A 22 16.08 11.86 -8.93
CA ALA A 22 14.67 12.15 -8.70
C ALA A 22 14.09 10.99 -7.88
N GLY A 23 14.08 11.15 -6.54
CA GLY A 23 13.38 10.25 -5.65
C GLY A 23 11.89 10.31 -5.96
N ALA A 24 11.18 9.23 -5.70
CA ALA A 24 9.73 9.21 -5.81
C ALA A 24 9.09 10.43 -5.14
N ASP A 25 8.05 10.97 -5.76
CA ASP A 25 7.20 12.00 -5.16
C ASP A 25 6.78 11.54 -3.75
N PRO A 26 7.01 12.34 -2.68
CA PRO A 26 6.64 11.98 -1.32
C PRO A 26 5.17 11.56 -1.16
N ALA A 27 4.25 12.12 -1.97
CA ALA A 27 2.86 11.70 -1.97
C ALA A 27 2.70 10.28 -2.55
N GLY A 28 3.39 9.96 -3.64
CA GLY A 28 3.44 8.62 -4.23
C GLY A 28 4.02 7.58 -3.27
N GLN A 29 5.11 7.91 -2.55
CA GLN A 29 5.68 7.01 -1.53
C GLN A 29 4.67 6.74 -0.41
N ALA A 30 3.96 7.76 0.07
CA ALA A 30 2.96 7.58 1.13
C ALA A 30 1.79 6.68 0.66
N ILE A 31 1.36 6.79 -0.59
CA ILE A 31 0.36 5.90 -1.19
C ILE A 31 0.89 4.48 -1.28
N PHE A 32 2.12 4.29 -1.78
CA PHE A 32 2.76 2.99 -1.85
C PHE A 32 2.84 2.31 -0.48
N ASP A 33 3.30 3.04 0.54
CA ASP A 33 3.37 2.58 1.93
C ASP A 33 2.00 2.17 2.47
N GLN A 34 0.95 2.93 2.13
CA GLN A 34 -0.42 2.60 2.51
C GLN A 34 -0.92 1.33 1.81
N ILE A 35 -0.53 1.08 0.56
CA ILE A 35 -0.87 -0.16 -0.15
C ILE A 35 -0.19 -1.37 0.54
N VAL A 36 1.08 -1.25 0.93
CA VAL A 36 1.77 -2.29 1.71
C VAL A 36 0.99 -2.60 2.99
N LEU A 37 0.63 -1.56 3.74
CA LEU A 37 -0.14 -1.72 4.98
C LEU A 37 -1.49 -2.40 4.76
N THR A 38 -2.25 -1.96 3.76
CA THR A 38 -3.57 -2.52 3.43
C THR A 38 -3.46 -3.99 2.99
N SER A 39 -2.44 -4.35 2.22
CA SER A 39 -2.20 -5.76 1.86
C SER A 39 -1.86 -6.63 3.07
N GLY A 40 -1.14 -6.08 4.06
CA GLY A 40 -0.92 -6.73 5.35
C GLY A 40 -2.24 -6.92 6.11
N ALA A 41 -3.11 -5.91 6.12
CA ALA A 41 -4.41 -5.96 6.77
C ALA A 41 -5.34 -7.03 6.19
N ALA A 42 -5.37 -7.20 4.86
CA ALA A 42 -6.10 -8.30 4.23
C ALA A 42 -5.63 -9.68 4.72
N ASN A 43 -4.32 -9.86 4.88
CA ASN A 43 -3.74 -11.09 5.42
C ASN A 43 -4.10 -11.32 6.90
N GLY A 44 -3.99 -10.27 7.73
CA GLY A 44 -4.36 -10.31 9.14
C GLY A 44 -5.83 -10.64 9.36
N ALA A 45 -6.71 -9.99 8.59
CA ALA A 45 -8.14 -10.25 8.61
C ALA A 45 -8.47 -11.69 8.21
N ALA A 46 -7.88 -12.19 7.13
CA ALA A 46 -8.05 -13.57 6.67
C ALA A 46 -7.61 -14.59 7.72
N ARG A 47 -6.52 -14.33 8.45
CA ARG A 47 -6.06 -15.16 9.56
C ARG A 47 -7.10 -15.26 10.67
N THR A 48 -7.66 -14.13 11.10
CA THR A 48 -8.74 -14.09 12.12
C THR A 48 -10.01 -14.82 11.66
N CYS A 49 -10.19 -14.93 10.35
CA CYS A 49 -11.30 -15.64 9.70
C CYS A 49 -10.99 -17.10 9.36
N GLY A 50 -9.82 -17.64 9.74
CA GLY A 50 -9.50 -19.06 9.60
C GLY A 50 -8.83 -19.46 8.29
N ALA A 51 -8.26 -18.51 7.53
CA ALA A 51 -7.38 -18.85 6.42
C ALA A 51 -6.21 -19.73 6.89
N SER A 52 -5.84 -20.70 6.07
CA SER A 52 -4.81 -21.66 6.45
C SER A 52 -3.40 -21.03 6.44
N PRO A 53 -2.46 -21.49 7.27
CA PRO A 53 -1.07 -21.02 7.24
C PRO A 53 -0.39 -21.02 5.86
N PRO A 54 -0.52 -22.07 5.01
CA PRO A 54 0.08 -22.04 3.67
C PRO A 54 -0.56 -20.97 2.78
N ASP A 55 -1.87 -20.73 2.88
CA ASP A 55 -2.54 -19.69 2.09
C ASP A 55 -2.07 -18.30 2.53
N LEU A 56 -1.92 -18.07 3.84
CA LEU A 56 -1.43 -16.81 4.39
C LEU A 56 0.01 -16.54 3.95
N ALA A 57 0.86 -17.57 3.91
CA ALA A 57 2.22 -17.46 3.42
C ALA A 57 2.26 -17.15 1.91
N GLN A 58 1.44 -17.84 1.12
CA GLN A 58 1.33 -17.58 -0.32
C GLN A 58 0.90 -16.13 -0.58
N HIS A 59 -0.13 -15.65 0.13
CA HIS A 59 -0.59 -14.27 0.01
C HIS A 59 0.51 -13.25 0.32
N ALA A 60 1.25 -13.45 1.42
CA ALA A 60 2.34 -12.55 1.78
C ALA A 60 3.45 -12.53 0.72
N GLU A 61 3.78 -13.68 0.14
CA GLU A 61 4.81 -13.77 -0.89
C GLU A 61 4.36 -13.13 -2.21
N THR A 62 3.12 -13.39 -2.65
CA THR A 62 2.55 -12.76 -3.85
C THR A 62 2.59 -11.23 -3.75
N TRP A 63 2.16 -10.67 -2.62
CA TRP A 63 2.21 -9.22 -2.40
C TRP A 63 3.64 -8.69 -2.33
N ARG A 64 4.57 -9.38 -1.65
CA ARG A 64 5.98 -8.98 -1.59
C ARG A 64 6.58 -8.89 -2.99
N LEU A 65 6.41 -9.93 -3.80
CA LEU A 65 6.96 -9.99 -5.16
C LEU A 65 6.38 -8.88 -6.05
N ASN A 66 5.06 -8.73 -6.05
CA ASN A 66 4.40 -7.74 -6.90
C ASN A 66 4.71 -6.31 -6.45
N LEU A 67 4.68 -6.01 -5.15
CA LEU A 67 4.98 -4.66 -4.65
C LEU A 67 6.47 -4.32 -4.76
N ARG A 68 7.37 -5.31 -4.71
CA ARG A 68 8.79 -5.07 -5.01
C ARG A 68 8.95 -4.60 -6.45
N ARG A 69 8.33 -5.30 -7.39
CA ARG A 69 8.32 -4.92 -8.81
C ARG A 69 7.70 -3.54 -9.02
N TYR A 70 6.56 -3.26 -8.38
CA TYR A 70 5.90 -1.95 -8.46
C TYR A 70 6.79 -0.82 -7.92
N ALA A 71 7.44 -1.07 -6.79
CA ALA A 71 8.37 -0.11 -6.19
C ALA A 71 9.59 0.14 -7.08
N ASP A 72 10.14 -0.88 -7.73
CA ASP A 72 11.23 -0.71 -8.69
C ASP A 72 10.79 0.06 -9.94
N GLU A 73 9.59 -0.23 -10.45
CA GLU A 73 9.03 0.42 -11.64
C GLU A 73 8.76 1.92 -11.42
N TYR A 74 8.31 2.30 -10.22
CA TYR A 74 7.94 3.68 -9.88
C TYR A 74 8.91 4.36 -8.90
N HIS A 75 10.10 3.79 -8.71
CA HIS A 75 11.17 4.32 -7.86
C HIS A 75 10.79 4.57 -6.39
N TYR A 76 9.88 3.77 -5.84
CA TYR A 76 9.53 3.80 -4.42
C TYR A 76 10.52 3.01 -3.57
N ALA A 77 10.73 3.48 -2.33
CA ALA A 77 11.47 2.76 -1.32
C ALA A 77 10.70 1.52 -0.84
N PHE A 78 11.41 0.41 -0.64
CA PHE A 78 10.84 -0.88 -0.24
C PHE A 78 11.42 -1.45 1.07
N ASP A 79 12.43 -0.78 1.62
CA ASP A 79 13.14 -1.15 2.84
C ASP A 79 12.21 -1.33 4.05
N SER A 80 11.08 -0.61 4.06
CA SER A 80 10.12 -0.64 5.15
C SER A 80 8.94 -1.61 4.95
N PHE A 81 8.99 -2.46 3.91
CA PHE A 81 7.92 -3.40 3.58
C PHE A 81 7.55 -4.31 4.75
N ASP A 82 8.53 -5.03 5.33
CA ASP A 82 8.23 -6.05 6.34
C ASP A 82 7.60 -5.45 7.60
N GLU A 83 8.07 -4.27 8.03
CA GLU A 83 7.51 -3.53 9.17
C GLU A 83 6.06 -3.12 8.90
N ARG A 84 5.79 -2.47 7.76
CA ARG A 84 4.45 -2.00 7.39
C ARG A 84 3.48 -3.14 7.15
N TYR A 85 3.94 -4.21 6.52
CA TYR A 85 3.12 -5.39 6.26
C TYR A 85 2.74 -6.08 7.58
N ALA A 86 3.69 -6.25 8.50
CA ALA A 86 3.43 -6.81 9.82
C ALA A 86 2.48 -5.94 10.66
N ARG A 87 2.63 -4.61 10.58
CA ARG A 87 1.69 -3.66 11.20
C ARG A 87 0.29 -3.83 10.61
N GLY A 88 0.17 -3.88 9.29
CA GLY A 88 -1.09 -4.15 8.60
C GLY A 88 -1.74 -5.44 9.09
N GLN A 89 -0.98 -6.53 9.23
CA GLN A 89 -1.52 -7.80 9.76
C GLN A 89 -2.16 -7.65 11.14
N GLN A 90 -1.57 -6.84 12.02
CA GLN A 90 -2.12 -6.57 13.34
C GLN A 90 -3.43 -5.77 13.22
N GLU A 91 -3.40 -4.66 12.46
CA GLU A 91 -4.57 -3.80 12.25
C GLU A 91 -5.76 -4.54 11.63
N GLY A 92 -5.52 -5.39 10.63
CA GLY A 92 -6.56 -6.20 10.00
C GLY A 92 -7.13 -7.26 10.94
N ALA A 93 -6.30 -7.85 11.81
CA ALA A 93 -6.75 -8.82 12.80
C ALA A 93 -7.64 -8.15 13.88
N GLU A 94 -7.23 -6.97 14.36
CA GLU A 94 -7.98 -6.15 15.31
C GLU A 94 -9.32 -5.71 14.73
N MET A 95 -9.34 -5.21 13.49
CA MET A 95 -10.57 -4.82 12.80
C MET A 95 -11.59 -5.97 12.74
N MET A 96 -11.14 -7.19 12.42
CA MET A 96 -12.02 -8.35 12.40
C MET A 96 -12.53 -8.75 13.79
N ALA A 97 -11.71 -8.56 14.84
CA ALA A 97 -12.14 -8.79 16.21
C ALA A 97 -13.21 -7.78 16.64
N ASP A 98 -13.04 -6.50 16.30
CA ASP A 98 -13.99 -5.42 16.60
C ASP A 98 -15.33 -5.59 15.86
N MET A 99 -15.29 -6.00 14.58
CA MET A 99 -16.50 -6.32 13.82
C MET A 99 -17.27 -7.45 14.48
N ARG A 100 -16.57 -8.53 14.88
CA ARG A 100 -17.19 -9.67 15.57
C ARG A 100 -17.80 -9.26 16.91
N ALA A 101 -17.11 -8.44 17.69
CA ALA A 101 -17.61 -7.90 18.95
C ALA A 101 -18.87 -7.03 18.76
N SER A 102 -18.97 -6.37 17.61
CA SER A 102 -20.12 -5.56 17.21
C SER A 102 -21.26 -6.36 16.55
N GLY A 103 -21.13 -7.69 16.45
CA GLY A 103 -22.13 -8.56 15.83
C GLY A 103 -22.15 -8.55 14.31
N VAL A 104 -21.11 -8.01 13.66
CA VAL A 104 -20.95 -7.98 12.20
C VAL A 104 -20.05 -9.13 11.76
N ASP A 105 -20.54 -9.98 10.85
CA ASP A 105 -19.72 -10.99 10.20
C ASP A 105 -19.02 -10.41 8.95
N GLY A 106 -17.75 -10.02 9.11
CA GLY A 106 -16.90 -9.61 8.00
C GLY A 106 -16.16 -10.76 7.30
N CYS A 107 -16.23 -11.99 7.82
CA CYS A 107 -15.31 -13.04 7.39
C CYS A 107 -15.59 -13.56 5.98
N THR A 108 -16.86 -13.56 5.55
CA THR A 108 -17.21 -13.91 4.17
C THR A 108 -16.52 -12.98 3.17
N GLY A 109 -16.56 -11.67 3.40
CA GLY A 109 -15.92 -10.68 2.54
C GLY A 109 -14.39 -10.73 2.60
N ALA A 110 -13.83 -10.80 3.81
CA ALA A 110 -12.39 -10.86 4.02
C ALA A 110 -11.76 -12.09 3.33
N LEU A 111 -12.36 -13.28 3.50
CA LEU A 111 -11.87 -14.49 2.85
C LEU A 111 -12.05 -14.43 1.32
N ALA A 112 -13.17 -13.91 0.82
CA ALA A 112 -13.38 -13.81 -0.62
C ALA A 112 -12.32 -12.93 -1.30
N SER A 113 -11.97 -11.79 -0.71
CA SER A 113 -10.91 -10.92 -1.25
C SER A 113 -9.53 -11.55 -1.14
N PHE A 114 -9.19 -12.07 0.04
CA PHE A 114 -7.93 -12.78 0.28
C PHE A 114 -7.68 -13.92 -0.71
N GLN A 115 -8.71 -14.70 -1.05
CA GLN A 115 -8.60 -15.81 -2.00
C GLN A 115 -8.27 -15.36 -3.42
N ARG A 116 -8.71 -14.16 -3.83
CA ARG A 116 -8.31 -13.57 -5.11
C ARG A 116 -6.88 -13.05 -5.05
N GLU A 117 -6.58 -12.27 -4.00
CA GLU A 117 -5.30 -11.59 -3.82
C GLU A 117 -4.12 -12.56 -3.70
N ARG A 118 -4.29 -13.73 -3.05
CA ARG A 118 -3.18 -14.67 -2.85
C ARG A 118 -2.58 -15.24 -4.14
N THR A 119 -3.34 -15.24 -5.23
CA THR A 119 -2.94 -15.74 -6.57
C THR A 119 -2.85 -14.63 -7.60
N MET A 120 -3.02 -13.38 -7.17
CA MET A 120 -3.06 -12.21 -8.05
C MET A 120 -1.72 -12.00 -8.77
N THR A 121 -1.78 -11.82 -10.07
CA THR A 121 -0.63 -11.47 -10.89
C THR A 121 -0.22 -10.00 -10.69
N TYR A 122 0.97 -9.64 -11.14
CA TYR A 122 1.43 -8.26 -11.10
C TYR A 122 0.49 -7.30 -11.84
N ASP A 123 0.05 -7.68 -13.04
CA ASP A 123 -0.79 -6.81 -13.89
C ASP A 123 -2.17 -6.61 -13.26
N GLU A 124 -2.76 -7.65 -12.66
CA GLU A 124 -4.00 -7.54 -11.89
C GLU A 124 -3.84 -6.62 -10.66
N MET A 125 -2.73 -6.75 -9.92
CA MET A 125 -2.44 -5.87 -8.79
C MET A 125 -2.30 -4.42 -9.24
N LYS A 126 -1.54 -4.19 -10.31
CA LYS A 126 -1.28 -2.87 -10.87
C LYS A 126 -2.57 -2.20 -11.34
N GLN A 127 -3.45 -2.96 -11.99
CA GLN A 127 -4.79 -2.50 -12.38
C GLN A 127 -5.65 -2.15 -11.15
N ALA A 128 -5.67 -3.01 -10.12
CA ALA A 128 -6.41 -2.74 -8.89
C ALA A 128 -5.91 -1.49 -8.14
N ILE A 129 -4.59 -1.25 -8.14
CA ILE A 129 -4.00 -0.02 -7.60
C ILE A 129 -4.49 1.18 -8.41
N ALA A 130 -4.39 1.13 -9.73
CA ALA A 130 -4.84 2.22 -10.60
C ALA A 130 -6.32 2.58 -10.38
N GLU A 131 -7.19 1.58 -10.20
CA GLU A 131 -8.60 1.79 -9.88
C GLU A 131 -8.82 2.44 -8.51
N ALA A 132 -7.99 2.09 -7.52
CA ALA A 132 -8.09 2.64 -6.17
C ALA A 132 -7.48 4.05 -6.05
N THR A 133 -6.51 4.40 -6.88
CA THR A 133 -5.74 5.65 -6.81
C THR A 133 -6.08 6.66 -7.92
N ASP A 134 -7.13 6.41 -8.71
CA ASP A 134 -7.54 7.24 -9.86
C ASP A 134 -6.47 7.37 -10.96
N GLY A 135 -5.72 6.28 -11.17
CA GLY A 135 -4.65 6.19 -12.16
C GLY A 135 -3.35 5.64 -11.60
N LEU A 136 -2.42 5.33 -12.51
CA LEU A 136 -1.05 4.96 -12.17
C LEU A 136 -0.19 6.22 -12.01
N PRO A 137 0.92 6.14 -11.24
CA PRO A 137 1.92 7.19 -11.24
C PRO A 137 2.41 7.45 -12.67
N GLU A 138 2.68 8.71 -13.01
CA GLU A 138 3.31 9.04 -14.28
C GLU A 138 4.71 8.43 -14.34
N ASP A 139 5.05 7.78 -15.45
CA ASP A 139 6.41 7.30 -15.69
C ASP A 139 7.33 8.52 -15.72
N GLN A 140 8.21 8.64 -14.73
CA GLN A 140 9.25 9.66 -14.81
C GLN A 140 10.20 9.27 -15.95
N PRO A 141 10.48 10.17 -16.90
CA PRO A 141 11.37 9.86 -18.01
C PRO A 141 12.73 9.42 -17.47
N ALA A 142 13.20 8.27 -17.95
CA ALA A 142 14.57 7.85 -17.74
C ALA A 142 15.49 8.80 -18.53
N ASP A 143 16.16 9.71 -17.82
CA ASP A 143 17.25 10.53 -18.35
C ASP A 143 18.52 9.68 -18.59
#